data_AF-A0A8X7YEQ5-F1
#
_entry.id   AF-A0A8X7YEQ5-F1
#
_cell.length_a   1.000
_cell.length_b   1.000
_cell.length_c   1.000
_cell.angle_alpha   90.00
_cell.angle_beta   90.00
_cell.angle_gamma   90.00
#
_symmetry.space_group_name_H-M   'P 1'
#
loop_
_entity.id
_entity.type
_entity.pdbx_description
1 polymer ?
#
loop_
_entity_poly.entity_id
_entity_poly.type
_entity_poly.pdbx_seq_one_letter_code
_entity_poly.pdbx_strand_id
1 'polypeptide(L)'
;MINLAGHCDPYSNGCTSLSSDIKSSQAQGVKVMLSIGGASGSHSLASSEDARQVAVYLWNSFLGGHSSSRPLGSAVLDGIDFDIEGGTGLYWDELARCLSAYSNKGKRVYLTAAPQCPFPDAWVGNALKTGLFDYVRVQFYNNPPCQYASGEVTSLEDAWKQWTSAIPASKIFLGLPASPAAAGSGFIPVPYLMSNVLPSIKDSS
;
A
#
# COMPACT_ATOMS: atom_id res chain seq x y z
N MET A 1 13.77 -9.08 5.08
CA MET A 1 14.81 -8.25 4.42
C MET A 1 14.18 -7.60 3.20
N ILE A 2 14.61 -6.39 2.80
CA ILE A 2 14.00 -5.69 1.66
C ILE A 2 14.50 -6.26 0.32
N ASN A 3 13.69 -6.16 -0.74
CA ASN A 3 14.09 -6.50 -2.10
C ASN A 3 13.81 -5.28 -2.99
N LEU A 4 14.83 -4.80 -3.71
CA LEU A 4 14.75 -3.68 -4.64
C LEU A 4 15.25 -4.10 -6.03
N ALA A 5 15.00 -5.36 -6.40
CA ALA A 5 15.47 -5.96 -7.65
C ALA A 5 16.94 -5.65 -7.93
N GLY A 6 17.27 -5.11 -9.10
CA GLY A 6 18.63 -4.76 -9.50
C GLY A 6 19.07 -3.34 -9.11
N HIS A 7 18.29 -2.58 -8.33
CA HIS A 7 18.63 -1.19 -8.01
C HIS A 7 19.83 -1.08 -7.08
N CYS A 8 19.87 -1.92 -6.05
CA CYS A 8 20.94 -1.94 -5.05
C CYS A 8 20.86 -3.24 -4.25
N ASP A 9 21.98 -3.59 -3.60
CA ASP A 9 22.06 -4.76 -2.73
C ASP A 9 21.94 -4.37 -1.25
N PRO A 10 20.86 -4.76 -0.54
CA PRO A 10 20.70 -4.47 0.88
C PRO A 10 21.64 -5.30 1.77
N TYR A 11 22.19 -6.42 1.29
CA TYR A 11 23.08 -7.29 2.07
C TYR A 11 24.47 -6.69 2.26
N SER A 12 24.89 -5.79 1.37
CA SER A 12 26.18 -5.08 1.41
C SER A 12 26.07 -3.63 1.87
N ASN A 13 24.93 -3.22 2.44
CA ASN A 13 24.59 -1.80 2.71
C ASN A 13 24.56 -0.91 1.45
N GLY A 14 24.49 -1.52 0.26
CA GLY A 14 24.50 -0.82 -1.04
C GLY A 14 23.28 0.05 -1.29
N CYS A 15 22.19 -0.15 -0.53
CA CYS A 15 20.95 0.64 -0.64
C CYS A 15 20.93 1.91 0.21
N THR A 16 21.96 2.18 1.03
CA THR A 16 21.96 3.33 1.94
C THR A 16 22.06 4.68 1.22
N SER A 17 22.57 4.70 -0.02
CA SER A 17 22.66 5.88 -0.88
C SER A 17 21.29 6.45 -1.25
N LEU A 18 20.25 5.60 -1.32
CA LEU A 18 18.86 6.00 -1.59
C LEU A 18 18.31 6.99 -0.57
N SER A 19 18.92 7.08 0.62
CA SER A 19 18.59 8.10 1.63
C SER A 19 18.55 9.52 1.06
N SER A 20 19.48 9.84 0.14
CA SER A 20 19.55 11.16 -0.49
C SER A 20 18.38 11.41 -1.45
N ASP A 21 18.01 10.43 -2.25
CA ASP A 21 16.88 10.50 -3.18
C ASP A 21 15.53 10.58 -2.46
N ILE A 22 15.39 9.83 -1.37
CA ILE A 22 14.22 9.90 -0.49
C ILE A 22 14.05 11.32 0.05
N LYS A 23 15.12 11.91 0.61
CA LYS A 23 15.10 13.28 1.14
C LYS A 23 14.84 14.31 0.05
N SER A 24 15.40 14.12 -1.15
CA SER A 24 15.16 14.98 -2.32
C SER A 24 13.69 14.96 -2.75
N SER A 25 13.06 13.79 -2.75
CA SER A 25 11.63 13.63 -3.04
C SER A 25 10.77 14.31 -1.96
N GLN A 26 11.10 14.10 -0.69
CA GLN A 26 10.40 14.71 0.44
C GLN A 26 10.51 16.24 0.45
N ALA A 27 11.67 16.80 0.07
CA ALA A 27 11.87 18.25 -0.06
C ALA A 27 10.96 18.88 -1.13
N GLN A 28 10.49 18.08 -2.10
CA GLN A 28 9.52 18.48 -3.12
C GLN A 28 8.06 18.21 -2.70
N GLY A 29 7.82 17.82 -1.45
CA GLY A 29 6.49 17.52 -0.93
C GLY A 29 5.95 16.13 -1.31
N VAL A 30 6.77 15.28 -1.94
CA VAL A 30 6.38 13.90 -2.27
C VAL A 30 6.54 13.02 -1.03
N LYS A 31 5.48 12.26 -0.70
CA LYS A 31 5.53 11.26 0.38
C LYS A 31 6.16 9.98 -0.15
N VAL A 32 7.10 9.43 0.62
CA VAL A 32 7.78 8.17 0.31
C VAL A 32 7.43 7.14 1.38
N MET A 33 6.78 6.05 0.95
CA MET A 33 6.36 4.95 1.81
C MET A 33 7.24 3.72 1.56
N LEU A 34 7.39 2.87 2.57
CA LEU A 34 7.85 1.49 2.38
C LEU A 34 6.63 0.61 2.20
N SER A 35 6.53 -0.11 1.08
CA SER A 35 5.51 -1.14 0.91
C SER A 35 5.96 -2.47 1.50
N ILE A 36 5.07 -3.13 2.24
CA ILE A 36 5.24 -4.46 2.79
C ILE A 36 4.32 -5.44 2.06
N GLY A 37 4.87 -6.60 1.73
CA GLY A 37 4.16 -7.64 0.98
C GLY A 37 4.56 -7.69 -0.49
N GLY A 38 3.58 -7.50 -1.37
CA GLY A 38 3.64 -7.69 -2.81
C GLY A 38 3.31 -9.13 -3.23
N ALA A 39 3.10 -9.30 -4.54
CA ALA A 39 2.72 -10.56 -5.19
C ALA A 39 3.70 -11.73 -5.02
N SER A 40 4.96 -11.47 -4.63
CA SER A 40 6.01 -12.49 -4.51
C SER A 40 6.62 -12.49 -3.11
N GLY A 41 6.84 -13.67 -2.57
CA GLY A 41 7.36 -13.89 -1.22
C GLY A 41 6.36 -14.59 -0.31
N SER A 42 6.83 -15.03 0.84
CA SER A 42 6.00 -15.64 1.89
C SER A 42 6.03 -14.73 3.11
N HIS A 43 4.99 -13.91 3.26
CA HIS A 43 4.83 -12.98 4.37
C HIS A 43 3.53 -13.30 5.11
N SER A 44 3.64 -13.45 6.43
CA SER A 44 2.51 -13.63 7.34
C SER A 44 2.91 -13.14 8.72
N LEU A 45 1.92 -12.93 9.57
CA LEU A 45 2.11 -12.67 11.00
C LEU A 45 1.58 -13.88 11.77
N ALA A 46 2.39 -14.43 12.66
CA ALA A 46 2.04 -15.64 13.41
C ALA A 46 1.19 -15.34 14.65
N SER A 47 1.31 -14.14 15.21
CA SER A 47 0.60 -13.73 16.42
C SER A 47 0.51 -12.20 16.54
N SER A 48 -0.29 -11.71 17.50
CA SER A 48 -0.27 -10.29 17.88
C SER A 48 1.11 -9.82 18.36
N GLU A 49 1.89 -10.70 18.99
CA GLU A 49 3.24 -10.35 19.44
C GLU A 49 4.22 -10.22 18.27
N ASP A 50 4.09 -11.10 17.28
CA ASP A 50 4.85 -11.01 16.02
C ASP A 50 4.54 -9.69 15.29
N ALA A 51 3.26 -9.29 15.23
CA ALA A 51 2.87 -7.99 14.69
C ALA A 51 3.54 -6.81 15.41
N ARG A 52 3.66 -6.86 16.75
CA ARG A 52 4.37 -5.84 17.54
C ARG A 52 5.86 -5.82 17.26
N GLN A 53 6.50 -6.98 17.15
CA GLN A 53 7.92 -7.09 16.83
C GLN A 53 8.21 -6.52 15.43
N VAL A 54 7.36 -6.83 14.44
CA VAL A 54 7.45 -6.22 13.11
C VAL A 54 7.26 -4.71 13.17
N ALA A 55 6.30 -4.20 13.96
CA ALA A 55 6.11 -2.76 14.14
C ALA A 55 7.36 -2.07 14.72
N VAL A 56 8.00 -2.67 15.73
CA VAL A 56 9.26 -2.18 16.31
C VAL A 56 10.38 -2.17 15.27
N TYR A 57 10.51 -3.25 14.49
CA TYR A 57 11.50 -3.34 13.43
C TYR A 57 11.31 -2.25 12.37
N LEU A 58 10.07 -2.05 11.88
CA LEU A 58 9.75 -1.03 10.90
C LEU A 58 10.01 0.38 11.44
N TRP A 59 9.63 0.63 12.69
CA TRP A 59 9.87 1.90 13.36
C TRP A 59 11.36 2.26 13.42
N ASN A 60 12.18 1.31 13.88
CA ASN A 60 13.62 1.51 14.07
C ASN A 60 14.43 1.53 12.77
N SER A 61 13.98 0.80 11.75
CA SER A 61 14.75 0.60 10.53
C SER A 61 14.41 1.57 9.40
N PHE A 62 13.17 2.10 9.37
CA PHE A 62 12.67 2.91 8.25
C PHE A 62 11.96 4.21 8.66
N LEU A 63 11.39 4.24 9.87
CA LEU A 63 10.68 5.41 10.39
C LEU A 63 11.55 6.16 11.41
N GLY A 64 10.94 6.81 12.41
CA GLY A 64 11.59 7.74 13.33
C GLY A 64 12.37 7.09 14.48
N GLY A 65 12.43 5.75 14.54
CA GLY A 65 13.26 5.05 15.50
C GLY A 65 14.74 5.02 15.10
N HIS A 66 15.54 4.28 15.85
CA HIS A 66 16.99 4.20 15.66
C HIS A 66 17.46 2.77 15.43
N SER A 67 18.37 2.59 14.49
CA SER A 67 19.07 1.34 14.20
C SER A 67 20.43 1.68 13.60
N SER A 68 21.47 0.91 13.94
CA SER A 68 22.81 1.05 13.35
C SER A 68 22.89 0.51 11.92
N SER A 69 21.90 -0.26 11.47
CA SER A 69 21.88 -0.95 10.18
C SER A 69 20.57 -0.68 9.41
N ARG A 70 20.24 0.59 9.20
CA ARG A 70 19.05 0.99 8.43
C ARG A 70 19.23 0.66 6.95
N PRO A 71 18.36 -0.17 6.33
CA PRO A 71 18.58 -0.64 4.96
C PRO A 71 18.63 0.46 3.90
N LEU A 72 17.86 1.54 4.10
CA LEU A 72 17.80 2.70 3.19
C LEU A 72 18.58 3.91 3.73
N GLY A 73 19.49 3.67 4.68
CA GLY A 73 20.26 4.72 5.33
C GLY A 73 19.45 5.59 6.29
N SER A 74 19.89 6.83 6.47
CA SER A 74 19.39 7.75 7.51
C SER A 74 18.06 8.44 7.19
N ALA A 75 17.47 8.23 6.02
CA ALA A 75 16.19 8.83 5.69
C ALA A 75 15.07 8.24 6.57
N VAL A 76 14.13 9.11 6.95
CA VAL A 76 12.92 8.75 7.69
C VAL A 76 11.76 8.78 6.71
N LEU A 77 11.22 7.61 6.38
CA LEU A 77 10.09 7.49 5.47
C LEU A 77 8.84 8.16 6.04
N ASP A 78 7.88 8.46 5.18
CA ASP A 78 6.61 9.07 5.57
C ASP A 78 5.63 8.05 6.16
N GLY A 79 5.74 6.78 5.76
CA GLY A 79 4.76 5.79 6.17
C GLY A 79 5.04 4.37 5.69
N ILE A 80 4.09 3.49 5.99
CA ILE A 80 4.08 2.07 5.59
C ILE A 80 2.85 1.82 4.72
N ASP A 81 3.09 1.16 3.60
CA ASP A 81 2.06 0.72 2.66
C ASP A 81 1.82 -0.79 2.79
N PHE A 82 0.57 -1.19 2.98
CA PHE A 82 0.14 -2.57 3.17
C PHE A 82 -0.34 -3.15 1.84
N ASP A 83 0.57 -3.81 1.13
CA ASP A 83 0.30 -4.53 -0.13
C ASP A 83 0.28 -6.04 0.14
N ILE A 84 -0.64 -6.49 0.99
CA ILE A 84 -0.69 -7.91 1.38
C ILE A 84 -1.59 -8.66 0.40
N GLU A 85 -0.98 -9.51 -0.41
CA GLU A 85 -1.67 -10.24 -1.50
C GLU A 85 -1.87 -11.75 -1.23
N GLY A 86 -1.45 -12.24 -0.06
CA GLY A 86 -1.55 -13.66 0.28
C GLY A 86 -1.22 -13.97 1.74
N GLY A 87 -1.24 -15.26 2.08
CA GLY A 87 -0.93 -15.75 3.43
C GLY A 87 -2.17 -15.78 4.32
N THR A 88 -2.17 -14.99 5.41
CA THR A 88 -3.29 -14.93 6.36
C THR A 88 -3.82 -13.50 6.47
N GLY A 89 -5.12 -13.33 6.71
CA GLY A 89 -5.73 -12.03 7.03
C GLY A 89 -5.66 -11.65 8.50
N LEU A 90 -4.76 -12.28 9.28
CA LEU A 90 -4.67 -12.12 10.72
C LEU A 90 -3.61 -11.08 11.11
N TYR A 91 -3.87 -10.35 12.19
CA TYR A 91 -2.93 -9.45 12.88
C TYR A 91 -2.44 -8.21 12.11
N TRP A 92 -2.81 -8.03 10.84
CA TRP A 92 -2.51 -6.80 10.11
C TRP A 92 -3.16 -5.55 10.73
N ASP A 93 -4.32 -5.72 11.37
CA ASP A 93 -4.98 -4.68 12.16
C ASP A 93 -4.17 -4.30 13.40
N GLU A 94 -3.58 -5.28 14.09
CA GLU A 94 -2.69 -5.04 15.23
C GLU A 94 -1.41 -4.32 14.79
N LEU A 95 -0.82 -4.72 13.65
CA LEU A 95 0.33 -4.02 13.07
C LEU A 95 -0.02 -2.55 12.75
N ALA A 96 -1.18 -2.30 12.13
CA ALA A 96 -1.65 -0.95 11.84
C ALA A 96 -1.83 -0.10 13.11
N ARG A 97 -2.44 -0.64 14.18
CA ARG A 97 -2.56 0.05 15.47
C ARG A 97 -1.20 0.38 16.07
N CYS A 98 -0.25 -0.56 16.06
CA CYS A 98 1.09 -0.36 16.60
C CYS A 98 1.86 0.72 15.83
N LEU A 99 1.82 0.69 14.49
CA LEU A 99 2.48 1.70 13.65
C LEU A 99 1.84 3.09 13.84
N SER A 100 0.51 3.17 13.87
CA SER A 100 -0.21 4.43 14.10
C SER A 100 0.17 5.06 15.44
N ALA A 101 0.30 4.26 16.50
CA ALA A 101 0.68 4.74 17.84
C ALA A 101 2.05 5.45 17.87
N TYR A 102 2.98 5.12 16.97
CA TYR A 102 4.27 5.82 16.87
C TYR A 102 4.14 7.28 16.37
N SER A 103 3.01 7.66 15.78
CA SER A 103 2.74 9.06 15.44
C SER A 103 2.76 9.98 16.66
N ASN A 104 2.53 9.44 17.86
CA ASN A 104 2.63 10.19 19.12
C ASN A 104 4.07 10.36 19.64
N LYS A 105 5.06 9.76 18.97
CA LYS A 105 6.48 9.76 19.38
C LYS A 105 7.39 10.54 18.43
N GLY A 106 6.85 11.24 17.44
CA GLY A 106 7.66 12.01 16.49
C GLY A 106 6.88 12.43 15.25
N LYS A 107 7.50 12.27 14.08
CA LYS A 107 6.85 12.49 12.78
C LYS A 107 5.65 11.55 12.66
N ARG A 108 4.51 12.08 12.20
CA ARG A 108 3.32 11.28 11.85
C ARG A 108 3.71 10.12 10.93
N VAL A 109 3.21 8.93 11.24
CA VAL A 109 3.35 7.73 10.41
C VAL A 109 2.11 7.61 9.53
N TYR A 110 2.28 7.80 8.22
CA TYR A 110 1.21 7.55 7.26
C TYR A 110 0.99 6.03 7.10
N LEU A 111 -0.27 5.62 7.01
CA LEU A 111 -0.64 4.25 6.70
C LEU A 111 -1.42 4.21 5.40
N THR A 112 -0.93 3.41 4.45
CA THR A 112 -1.61 3.19 3.18
C THR A 112 -1.84 1.70 2.95
N ALA A 113 -2.79 1.36 2.09
CA ALA A 113 -3.06 -0.03 1.74
C ALA A 113 -3.39 -0.16 0.26
N ALA A 114 -3.03 -1.31 -0.31
CA ALA A 114 -3.34 -1.70 -1.68
C ALA A 114 -4.20 -2.99 -1.69
N PRO A 115 -5.44 -2.99 -1.17
CA PRO A 115 -6.30 -4.16 -1.23
C PRO A 115 -6.65 -4.53 -2.68
N GLN A 116 -6.97 -5.80 -2.93
CA GLN A 116 -7.58 -6.20 -4.20
C GLN A 116 -9.01 -5.66 -4.31
N CYS A 117 -9.54 -5.52 -5.53
CA CYS A 117 -10.90 -4.99 -5.70
C CYS A 117 -12.05 -5.86 -5.14
N PRO A 118 -11.96 -7.19 -4.98
CA PRO A 118 -13.03 -7.95 -4.35
C PRO A 118 -13.24 -7.49 -2.90
N PHE A 119 -14.49 -7.16 -2.57
CA PHE A 119 -14.84 -6.63 -1.25
C PHE A 119 -15.63 -7.65 -0.40
N PRO A 120 -15.32 -7.80 0.89
CA PRO A 120 -14.17 -7.23 1.59
C PRO A 120 -12.86 -7.93 1.16
N ASP A 121 -11.75 -7.19 1.20
CA ASP A 121 -10.43 -7.77 0.93
C ASP A 121 -10.07 -8.83 1.98
N ALA A 122 -9.59 -9.99 1.51
CA ALA A 122 -9.33 -11.16 2.35
C ALA A 122 -8.15 -10.99 3.30
N TRP A 123 -7.20 -10.10 2.98
CA TRP A 123 -5.93 -9.99 3.66
C TRP A 123 -5.89 -8.77 4.59
N VAL A 124 -6.15 -7.58 4.06
CA VAL A 124 -6.09 -6.31 4.79
C VAL A 124 -7.45 -5.80 5.23
N GLY A 125 -8.55 -6.48 4.90
CA GLY A 125 -9.91 -6.03 5.21
C GLY A 125 -10.16 -5.74 6.70
N ASN A 126 -9.60 -6.55 7.61
CA ASN A 126 -9.70 -6.29 9.06
C ASN A 126 -8.88 -5.08 9.50
N ALA A 127 -7.72 -4.85 8.87
CA ALA A 127 -6.90 -3.67 9.15
C ALA A 127 -7.62 -2.40 8.70
N LEU A 128 -8.27 -2.41 7.53
CA LEU A 128 -8.99 -1.25 7.00
C LEU A 128 -10.17 -0.82 7.89
N LYS A 129 -10.85 -1.77 8.55
CA LYS A 129 -11.93 -1.49 9.53
C LYS A 129 -11.49 -0.68 10.74
N THR A 130 -10.18 -0.58 11.01
CA THR A 130 -9.67 0.24 12.12
C THR A 130 -9.84 1.74 11.88
N GLY A 131 -10.03 2.17 10.62
CA GLY A 131 -10.10 3.59 10.25
C GLY A 131 -8.77 4.34 10.39
N LEU A 132 -7.65 3.62 10.47
CA LEU A 132 -6.32 4.20 10.65
C LEU A 132 -5.60 4.51 9.34
N PHE A 133 -6.13 4.08 8.20
CA PHE A 133 -5.49 4.23 6.89
C PHE A 133 -5.80 5.59 6.26
N ASP A 134 -4.74 6.32 5.89
CA ASP A 134 -4.84 7.63 5.24
C ASP A 134 -5.28 7.49 3.78
N TYR A 135 -4.62 6.58 3.05
CA TYR A 135 -4.83 6.37 1.62
C TYR A 135 -5.06 4.90 1.31
N VAL A 136 -6.13 4.58 0.60
CA VAL A 136 -6.41 3.20 0.15
C VAL A 136 -6.42 3.18 -1.37
N ARG A 137 -5.50 2.44 -2.00
CA ARG A 137 -5.39 2.29 -3.45
C ARG A 137 -5.87 0.90 -3.85
N VAL A 138 -7.17 0.79 -4.08
CA VAL A 138 -7.80 -0.48 -4.45
C VAL A 138 -7.29 -0.92 -5.83
N GLN A 139 -6.84 -2.17 -5.95
CA GLN A 139 -6.29 -2.75 -7.17
C GLN A 139 -7.42 -3.26 -8.08
N PHE A 140 -7.83 -2.45 -9.06
CA PHE A 140 -8.89 -2.77 -10.02
C PHE A 140 -8.36 -3.55 -11.24
N TYR A 141 -7.60 -4.61 -10.96
CA TYR A 141 -6.97 -5.49 -11.97
C TYR A 141 -6.74 -6.88 -11.39
N ASN A 142 -6.39 -7.84 -12.26
CA ASN A 142 -6.25 -9.27 -11.95
C ASN A 142 -7.50 -9.93 -11.32
N ASN A 143 -8.65 -9.27 -11.34
CA ASN A 143 -9.87 -9.68 -10.65
C ASN A 143 -11.09 -9.39 -11.55
N PRO A 144 -11.45 -10.35 -12.44
CA PRO A 144 -12.57 -10.20 -13.37
C PRO A 144 -13.89 -9.67 -12.76
N PRO A 145 -14.31 -10.04 -11.54
CA PRO A 145 -15.59 -9.59 -10.98
C PRO A 145 -15.70 -8.09 -10.69
N CYS A 146 -14.57 -7.36 -10.61
CA CYS A 146 -14.55 -5.97 -10.15
C CYS A 146 -13.59 -5.08 -10.95
N GLN A 147 -12.97 -5.58 -12.02
CA GLN A 147 -12.09 -4.79 -12.89
C GLN A 147 -12.80 -4.31 -14.15
N TYR A 148 -12.12 -3.47 -14.92
CA TYR A 148 -12.56 -3.10 -16.26
C TYR A 148 -12.41 -4.26 -17.26
N ALA A 149 -13.42 -4.45 -18.12
CA ALA A 149 -13.40 -5.45 -19.18
C ALA A 149 -13.91 -4.87 -20.51
N SER A 150 -12.99 -4.57 -21.42
CA SER A 150 -13.25 -4.29 -22.85
C SER A 150 -14.55 -3.52 -23.18
N GLY A 151 -14.74 -2.35 -22.58
CA GLY A 151 -15.90 -1.48 -22.80
C GLY A 151 -16.94 -1.49 -21.67
N GLU A 152 -16.91 -2.52 -20.82
CA GLU A 152 -17.79 -2.65 -19.66
C GLU A 152 -17.14 -2.05 -18.41
N VAL A 153 -17.80 -1.03 -17.86
CA VAL A 153 -17.34 -0.28 -16.68
C VAL A 153 -18.12 -0.60 -15.41
N THR A 154 -19.30 -1.21 -15.55
CA THR A 154 -20.27 -1.47 -14.46
C THR A 154 -19.65 -2.21 -13.27
N SER A 155 -18.91 -3.30 -13.50
CA SER A 155 -18.27 -4.08 -12.43
C SER A 155 -17.27 -3.26 -11.61
N LEU A 156 -16.48 -2.40 -12.28
CA LEU A 156 -15.54 -1.50 -11.63
C LEU A 156 -16.29 -0.42 -10.83
N GLU A 157 -17.32 0.19 -11.42
CA GLU A 157 -18.13 1.22 -10.77
C GLU A 157 -18.85 0.71 -9.53
N ASP A 158 -19.43 -0.49 -9.58
CA ASP A 158 -20.14 -1.08 -8.46
C ASP A 158 -19.19 -1.40 -7.31
N ALA A 159 -18.03 -1.97 -7.63
CA ALA A 159 -16.98 -2.19 -6.64
C ALA A 159 -16.44 -0.86 -6.09
N TRP A 160 -16.24 0.16 -6.93
CA TRP A 160 -15.83 1.51 -6.49
C TRP A 160 -16.80 2.09 -5.47
N LYS A 161 -18.10 2.08 -5.77
CA LYS A 161 -19.16 2.54 -4.83
C LYS A 161 -19.14 1.76 -3.52
N GLN A 162 -18.92 0.45 -3.58
CA GLN A 162 -18.82 -0.38 -2.38
C GLN A 162 -17.60 0.01 -1.51
N TRP A 163 -16.44 0.22 -2.13
CA TRP A 163 -15.22 0.64 -1.44
C TRP A 163 -15.36 2.05 -0.82
N THR A 164 -15.88 3.03 -1.58
CA THR A 164 -16.02 4.41 -1.11
C THR A 164 -17.10 4.60 -0.05
N SER A 165 -18.15 3.78 -0.05
CA SER A 165 -19.20 3.81 0.97
C SER A 165 -18.84 3.09 2.27
N ALA A 166 -18.03 2.03 2.21
CA ALA A 166 -17.81 1.14 3.34
C ALA A 166 -16.52 1.40 4.14
N ILE A 167 -15.48 1.97 3.52
CA ILE A 167 -14.17 2.13 4.17
C ILE A 167 -13.96 3.56 4.67
N PRO A 168 -13.73 3.75 5.98
CA PRO A 168 -13.37 5.06 6.54
C PRO A 168 -11.89 5.35 6.28
N ALA A 169 -11.57 5.82 5.08
CA ALA A 169 -10.23 6.32 4.70
C ALA A 169 -10.30 7.78 4.28
N SER A 170 -9.20 8.53 4.45
CA SER A 170 -9.19 9.95 4.06
C SER A 170 -9.30 10.14 2.55
N LYS A 171 -8.66 9.25 1.76
CA LYS A 171 -8.82 9.18 0.31
C LYS A 171 -8.75 7.74 -0.19
N ILE A 172 -9.60 7.42 -1.16
CA ILE A 172 -9.56 6.17 -1.91
C ILE A 172 -9.10 6.49 -3.34
N PHE A 173 -8.21 5.66 -3.87
CA PHE A 173 -7.60 5.82 -5.18
C PHE A 173 -7.90 4.60 -6.07
N LEU A 174 -8.12 4.87 -7.36
CA LEU A 174 -8.25 3.84 -8.39
C LEU A 174 -6.86 3.31 -8.77
N GLY A 175 -6.52 2.10 -8.33
CA GLY A 175 -5.28 1.40 -8.71
C GLY A 175 -5.46 0.68 -10.04
N LEU A 176 -4.59 0.98 -11.02
CA LEU A 176 -4.65 0.45 -12.37
C LEU A 176 -3.27 0.01 -12.88
N PRO A 177 -3.19 -0.98 -13.78
CA PRO A 177 -1.95 -1.33 -14.47
C PRO A 177 -1.56 -0.20 -15.43
N ALA A 178 -0.28 0.16 -15.46
CA ALA A 178 0.23 1.20 -16.35
C ALA A 178 0.43 0.74 -17.81
N SER A 179 0.44 -0.58 -18.06
CA SER A 179 0.54 -1.17 -19.39
C SER A 179 -0.19 -2.52 -19.43
N PRO A 180 -0.53 -3.05 -20.63
CA PRO A 180 -1.11 -4.38 -20.76
C PRO A 180 -0.23 -5.51 -20.20
N ALA A 181 1.09 -5.30 -20.12
CA ALA A 181 2.04 -6.29 -19.61
C ALA A 181 2.24 -6.21 -18.09
N ALA A 182 1.74 -5.17 -17.42
CA ALA A 182 1.93 -4.96 -15.99
C ALA A 182 0.99 -5.82 -15.11
N ALA A 183 -0.04 -6.41 -15.69
CA ALA A 183 -1.01 -7.27 -15.00
C ALA A 183 -1.58 -8.32 -15.96
N GLY A 184 -2.13 -9.41 -15.44
CA GLY A 184 -2.76 -10.45 -16.25
C GLY A 184 -4.09 -10.00 -16.88
N SER A 185 -4.78 -9.02 -16.28
CA SER A 185 -6.01 -8.42 -16.82
C SER A 185 -6.36 -7.10 -16.14
N GLY A 186 -7.34 -6.35 -16.67
CA GLY A 186 -7.84 -5.10 -16.06
C GLY A 186 -7.15 -3.81 -16.55
N PHE A 187 -6.27 -3.89 -17.55
CA PHE A 187 -5.71 -2.69 -18.18
C PHE A 187 -6.79 -1.86 -18.87
N ILE A 188 -6.75 -0.54 -18.69
CA ILE A 188 -7.68 0.41 -19.29
C ILE A 188 -6.91 1.34 -20.22
N PRO A 189 -7.19 1.36 -21.54
CA PRO A 189 -6.58 2.34 -22.42
C PRO A 189 -6.96 3.76 -22.00
N VAL A 190 -5.99 4.69 -22.09
CA VAL A 190 -6.15 6.09 -21.64
C VAL A 190 -7.42 6.77 -22.14
N PRO A 191 -7.83 6.63 -23.43
CA PRO A 191 -9.08 7.23 -23.90
C PRO A 191 -10.30 6.78 -23.08
N TYR A 192 -10.46 5.47 -22.84
CA TYR A 192 -11.57 4.93 -22.06
C TYR A 192 -11.51 5.28 -20.58
N LEU A 193 -10.30 5.33 -20.00
CA LEU A 193 -10.13 5.81 -18.63
C LEU A 193 -10.67 7.25 -18.49
N MET A 194 -10.37 8.12 -19.46
CA MET A 194 -10.80 9.51 -19.43
C MET A 194 -12.27 9.71 -19.78
N SER A 195 -12.82 8.98 -20.75
CA SER A 195 -14.19 9.20 -21.25
C SER A 195 -15.27 8.40 -20.53
N ASN A 196 -14.93 7.25 -19.95
CA ASN A 196 -15.91 6.32 -19.37
C ASN A 196 -15.73 6.17 -17.86
N VAL A 197 -14.51 5.89 -17.40
CA VAL A 197 -14.26 5.48 -16.01
C VAL A 197 -14.16 6.67 -15.05
N LEU A 198 -13.29 7.65 -15.32
CA LEU A 198 -13.10 8.79 -14.42
C LEU A 198 -14.39 9.62 -14.23
N PRO A 199 -15.22 9.86 -15.25
CA PRO A 199 -16.50 10.55 -15.05
C PRO A 199 -17.43 9.80 -14.10
N SER A 200 -17.56 8.48 -14.23
CA SER A 200 -18.52 7.71 -13.43
C SER A 200 -18.13 7.52 -11.96
N ILE A 201 -16.82 7.49 -11.66
CA ILE A 201 -16.33 7.34 -10.28
C ILE A 201 -16.18 8.67 -9.52
N LYS A 202 -16.11 9.81 -10.23
CA LYS A 202 -16.03 11.15 -9.60
C LYS A 202 -17.36 11.61 -9.01
N ASP A 203 -18.47 11.18 -9.59
CA ASP A 203 -19.81 11.50 -9.10
C ASP A 203 -20.23 10.65 -7.88
N SER A 204 -19.41 9.66 -7.51
CA SER A 204 -19.66 8.70 -6.43
C SER A 204 -18.71 8.87 -5.22
N SER A 205 -18.02 10.00 -5.13
CA SER A 205 -17.09 10.38 -4.04
C SER A 205 -17.43 11.72 -3.42
#